data_AF-A0A2D6FJR1-F1
#
_entry.id   AF-A0A2D6FJR1-F1
#
_cell.length_a   1.000
_cell.length_b   1.000
_cell.length_c   1.000
_cell.angle_alpha   90.00
_cell.angle_beta   90.00
_cell.angle_gamma   90.00
#
_symmetry.space_group_name_H-M   'P 1'
#
loop_
_entity.id
_entity.type
_entity.pdbx_description
1 polymer ?
#
loop_
_entity_poly.entity_id
_entity_poly.type
_entity_poly.pdbx_seq_one_letter_code
_entity_poly.pdbx_strand_id
1 'polypeptide(L)'
;MKLTPKQNKFVKAYIENGGNGTQAALTAGYSETSAGAIADENMKKPGIKLALDKHKELIANKHDITVASLIEKYREVYELSLEEKQFSASNTALNGIAKITGLDKQVIEHQGKIEHTMIEVEFIAENQIKDISE
;
A
#
# COMPACT_ATOMS: atom_id res chain seq x y z
N MET A 1 -17.85 6.58 -5.54
CA MET A 1 -17.91 7.43 -4.33
C MET A 1 -16.90 8.57 -4.46
N LYS A 2 -17.28 9.79 -4.10
CA LYS A 2 -16.40 10.98 -4.16
C LYS A 2 -15.62 11.09 -2.85
N LEU A 3 -14.31 11.34 -2.91
CA LEU A 3 -13.48 11.57 -1.73
C LEU A 3 -13.85 12.89 -1.04
N THR A 4 -13.82 12.90 0.29
CA THR A 4 -13.99 14.13 1.07
C THR A 4 -12.74 15.02 0.95
N PRO A 5 -12.84 16.32 1.26
CA PRO A 5 -11.67 17.21 1.23
C PRO A 5 -10.49 16.72 2.09
N LYS A 6 -10.75 16.18 3.29
CA LYS A 6 -9.70 15.62 4.16
C LYS A 6 -9.08 14.35 3.56
N GLN A 7 -9.87 13.48 2.93
CA GLN A 7 -9.35 12.30 2.26
C GLN A 7 -8.52 12.65 1.03
N ASN A 8 -8.89 13.68 0.27
CA ASN A 8 -8.07 14.19 -0.83
C ASN A 8 -6.73 14.75 -0.32
N LYS A 9 -6.75 15.50 0.79
CA LYS A 9 -5.50 15.97 1.43
C LYS A 9 -4.63 14.80 1.91
N PHE A 10 -5.24 13.76 2.46
CA PHE A 10 -4.55 12.54 2.86
C PHE A 10 -3.87 11.86 1.68
N VAL A 11 -4.59 11.62 0.58
CA VAL A 11 -4.03 11.02 -0.64
C VAL A 11 -2.85 11.82 -1.17
N LYS A 12 -2.99 13.14 -1.25
CA LYS A 12 -1.91 14.03 -1.69
C LYS A 12 -0.67 13.92 -0.79
N ALA A 13 -0.85 14.07 0.52
CA ALA A 13 0.24 14.02 1.48
C ALA A 13 0.93 12.65 1.52
N TYR A 14 0.16 11.56 1.35
CA TYR A 14 0.67 10.19 1.30
C TYR A 14 1.60 9.96 0.11
N ILE A 15 1.26 10.53 -1.05
CA ILE A 15 2.11 10.46 -2.24
C ILE A 15 3.37 11.31 -2.05
N GLU A 16 3.22 12.55 -1.56
CA GLU A 16 4.33 13.49 -1.38
C GLU A 16 5.37 13.02 -0.35
N ASN A 17 4.95 12.29 0.68
CA ASN A 17 5.83 11.81 1.74
C ASN A 17 6.41 10.40 1.50
N GLY A 18 6.17 9.80 0.32
CA GLY A 18 6.70 8.48 -0.03
C GLY A 18 5.95 7.29 0.61
N GLY A 19 4.73 7.48 1.11
CA GLY A 19 3.85 6.40 1.57
C GLY A 19 3.74 6.24 3.09
N ASN A 20 4.08 7.25 3.87
CA ASN A 20 3.86 7.26 5.31
C ASN A 20 2.41 7.67 5.63
N GLY A 21 1.61 6.68 6.05
CA GLY A 21 0.20 6.85 6.38
C GLY A 21 -0.06 7.83 7.52
N THR A 22 0.61 7.64 8.66
CA THR A 22 0.44 8.49 9.85
C THR A 22 0.81 9.93 9.56
N GLN A 23 1.95 10.16 8.90
CA GLN A 23 2.38 11.51 8.52
C GLN A 23 1.39 12.15 7.53
N ALA A 24 0.84 11.37 6.61
CA ALA A 24 -0.18 11.87 5.67
C ALA A 24 -1.47 12.27 6.39
N ALA A 25 -1.87 11.51 7.42
CA ALA A 25 -3.03 11.84 8.24
C ALA A 25 -2.81 13.14 9.04
N LEU A 26 -1.63 13.32 9.64
CA LEU A 26 -1.27 14.58 10.31
C LEU A 26 -1.34 15.77 9.35
N THR A 27 -0.70 15.65 8.18
CA THR A 27 -0.70 16.70 7.15
C THR A 27 -2.10 16.99 6.60
N ALA A 28 -2.99 15.99 6.57
CA ALA A 28 -4.38 16.16 6.14
C ALA A 28 -5.27 16.85 7.20
N GLY A 29 -4.77 17.11 8.40
CA GLY A 29 -5.48 17.76 9.50
C GLY A 29 -6.35 16.81 10.31
N TYR A 30 -5.91 15.57 10.48
CA TYR A 30 -6.42 14.66 11.52
C TYR A 30 -5.68 14.89 12.84
N SER A 31 -6.29 14.50 13.97
CA SER A 31 -5.65 14.70 15.28
C SER A 31 -4.45 13.77 15.42
N GLU A 32 -3.43 14.21 16.17
CA GLU A 32 -2.23 13.42 16.40
C GLU A 32 -2.52 12.08 17.07
N THR A 33 -3.41 12.10 18.07
CA THR A 33 -3.84 10.92 18.82
C THR A 33 -4.55 9.87 17.97
N SER A 34 -5.15 10.24 16.84
CA SER A 34 -5.90 9.33 15.97
C SER A 34 -5.25 9.11 14.60
N ALA A 35 -4.14 9.79 14.30
CA ALA A 35 -3.54 9.81 12.96
C ALA A 35 -3.17 8.41 12.46
N GLY A 36 -2.62 7.55 13.33
CA GLY A 36 -2.28 6.16 12.97
C GLY A 36 -3.51 5.33 12.62
N ALA A 37 -4.51 5.30 13.52
CA ALA A 37 -5.74 4.54 13.29
C ALA A 37 -6.52 5.03 12.06
N ILE A 38 -6.56 6.34 11.84
CA ILE A 38 -7.22 6.94 10.67
C ILE A 38 -6.44 6.64 9.39
N ALA A 39 -5.11 6.60 9.42
CA ALA A 39 -4.32 6.18 8.27
C ALA A 39 -4.68 4.75 7.85
N ASP A 40 -4.74 3.82 8.81
CA ASP A 40 -5.12 2.43 8.54
C ASP A 40 -6.55 2.31 8.00
N GLU A 41 -7.50 3.04 8.58
CA GLU A 41 -8.88 3.09 8.10
C GLU A 41 -8.93 3.65 6.67
N ASN A 42 -8.24 4.76 6.41
CA ASN A 42 -8.20 5.40 5.09
C ASN A 42 -7.59 4.47 4.04
N MET A 43 -6.52 3.76 4.36
CA MET A 43 -5.88 2.82 3.42
C MET A 43 -6.78 1.62 3.05
N LYS A 44 -7.75 1.27 3.91
CA LYS A 44 -8.75 0.23 3.63
C LYS A 44 -9.93 0.73 2.78
N LYS A 45 -10.13 2.05 2.65
CA LYS A 45 -11.26 2.60 1.88
C LYS A 45 -11.03 2.44 0.37
N PRO A 46 -11.94 1.78 -0.38
CA PRO A 46 -11.78 1.57 -1.82
C PRO A 46 -11.60 2.86 -2.63
N GLY A 47 -12.28 3.95 -2.24
CA GLY A 47 -12.15 5.24 -2.90
C GLY A 47 -10.76 5.87 -2.78
N ILE A 48 -10.08 5.66 -1.64
CA ILE A 48 -8.71 6.14 -1.42
C ILE A 48 -7.73 5.29 -2.22
N LYS A 49 -7.90 3.96 -2.19
CA LYS A 49 -7.09 3.05 -3.00
C LYS A 49 -7.18 3.38 -4.50
N LEU A 50 -8.39 3.59 -5.01
CA LEU A 50 -8.60 3.98 -6.41
C LEU A 50 -7.94 5.33 -6.73
N ALA A 51 -7.98 6.31 -5.82
CA ALA A 51 -7.32 7.59 -6.04
C ALA A 51 -5.79 7.45 -6.08
N LEU A 52 -5.21 6.64 -5.19
CA LEU A 52 -3.78 6.34 -5.20
C LEU A 52 -3.37 5.62 -6.49
N ASP A 53 -4.16 4.64 -6.94
CA ASP A 53 -3.89 3.90 -8.17
C ASP A 53 -3.96 4.82 -9.40
N LYS A 54 -4.97 5.69 -9.48
CA LYS A 54 -5.04 6.72 -10.53
C LYS A 54 -3.85 7.67 -10.51
N HIS A 55 -3.38 8.07 -9.34
CA HIS A 55 -2.19 8.91 -9.24
C HIS A 55 -0.93 8.18 -9.71
N LYS A 56 -0.77 6.90 -9.37
CA LYS A 56 0.33 6.07 -9.88
C LYS A 56 0.27 5.96 -11.40
N GLU A 57 -0.92 5.72 -11.96
CA GLU A 57 -1.13 5.64 -13.40
C GLU A 57 -0.83 6.97 -14.10
N LEU A 58 -1.27 8.10 -13.53
CA LEU A 58 -0.95 9.44 -14.04
C LEU A 58 0.54 9.72 -14.05
N ILE A 59 1.25 9.36 -12.97
CA ILE A 59 2.71 9.54 -12.88
C ILE A 59 3.41 8.63 -13.89
N ALA A 60 2.99 7.36 -13.99
CA ALA A 60 3.52 6.41 -14.94
C ALA A 60 3.36 6.91 -16.38
N ASN A 61 2.15 7.36 -16.75
CA ASN A 61 1.86 7.91 -18.07
C ASN A 61 2.60 9.22 -18.34
N LYS A 62 2.70 10.12 -17.34
CA LYS A 62 3.40 11.40 -17.50
C LYS A 62 4.90 11.23 -17.79
N HIS A 63 5.49 10.17 -17.26
CA HIS A 63 6.92 9.89 -17.39
C HIS A 63 7.23 8.74 -18.34
N ASP A 64 6.24 8.27 -19.11
CA ASP A 64 6.32 7.11 -19.98
C ASP A 64 6.94 5.87 -19.28
N ILE A 65 6.68 5.72 -17.99
CA ILE A 65 7.16 4.60 -17.18
C ILE A 65 6.19 3.43 -17.34
N THR A 66 6.61 2.42 -18.07
CA THR A 66 5.93 1.16 -18.31
C THR A 66 6.90 0.02 -18.00
N VAL A 67 6.41 -1.21 -17.91
CA VAL A 67 7.31 -2.38 -17.79
C VAL A 67 8.30 -2.42 -18.96
N ALA A 68 7.82 -2.13 -20.18
CA ALA A 68 8.67 -2.07 -21.37
C ALA A 68 9.74 -0.98 -21.26
N SER A 69 9.39 0.26 -20.90
CA SER A 69 10.38 1.33 -20.79
C SER A 69 11.35 1.14 -19.63
N LEU A 70 10.93 0.48 -18.54
CA LEU A 70 11.85 0.07 -17.47
C LEU A 70 12.82 -1.01 -17.91
N ILE A 71 12.37 -2.00 -18.70
CA ILE A 71 13.27 -3.01 -19.28
C ILE A 71 14.33 -2.34 -20.15
N GLU A 72 13.94 -1.41 -21.03
CA GLU A 72 14.89 -0.68 -21.89
C GLU A 72 15.88 0.14 -21.06
N LYS A 73 15.42 0.86 -20.04
CA LYS A 73 16.32 1.59 -19.13
C LYS A 73 17.30 0.68 -18.39
N TYR A 74 16.85 -0.51 -17.94
CA TYR A 74 17.75 -1.47 -17.31
C TYR A 74 18.75 -2.07 -18.31
N ARG A 75 18.36 -2.29 -19.57
CA ARG A 75 19.28 -2.74 -20.64
C ARG A 75 20.37 -1.70 -20.91
N GLU A 76 20.00 -0.42 -21.01
CA GLU A 76 20.95 0.69 -21.19
C GLU A 76 21.98 0.71 -20.03
N VAL A 77 21.52 0.64 -18.78
CA VAL A 77 22.42 0.57 -17.61
C VAL A 77 23.31 -0.66 -17.66
N TYR A 78 22.77 -1.81 -18.05
CA TYR A 78 23.55 -3.04 -18.19
C TYR A 78 24.67 -2.89 -19.24
N GLU A 79 24.36 -2.38 -20.42
CA GLU A 79 25.33 -2.20 -21.52
C GLU A 79 26.44 -1.21 -21.12
N LEU A 80 26.07 -0.04 -20.58
CA LEU A 80 27.04 0.96 -20.11
C LEU A 80 27.94 0.40 -18.99
N SER A 81 27.35 -0.33 -18.05
CA SER A 81 28.11 -0.94 -16.95
C SER A 81 29.07 -2.04 -17.43
N LEU A 82 28.76 -2.76 -18.51
CA LEU A 82 29.68 -3.73 -19.11
C LEU A 82 30.88 -3.04 -19.78
N GLU A 83 30.65 -1.94 -20.50
CA GLU A 83 31.70 -1.15 -21.12
C GLU A 83 32.69 -0.63 -20.07
N GLU A 84 32.18 -0.13 -18.94
CA GLU A 84 32.99 0.35 -17.81
C GLU A 84 33.53 -0.78 -16.91
N LYS A 85 33.24 -2.06 -17.22
CA LYS A 85 33.60 -3.24 -16.41
C LYS A 85 33.05 -3.20 -14.98
N GLN A 86 31.94 -2.50 -14.75
CA GLN A 86 31.21 -2.39 -13.49
C GLN A 86 30.20 -3.53 -13.33
N PHE A 87 30.68 -4.76 -13.19
CA PHE A 87 29.84 -5.97 -13.16
C PHE A 87 28.78 -5.99 -12.04
N SER A 88 29.02 -5.29 -10.92
CA SER A 88 28.04 -5.16 -9.82
C SER A 88 26.81 -4.35 -10.25
N ALA A 89 27.02 -3.26 -11.00
CA ALA A 89 25.94 -2.47 -11.59
C ALA A 89 25.20 -3.27 -12.68
N SER A 90 25.92 -4.05 -13.48
CA SER A 90 25.32 -4.95 -14.47
C SER A 90 24.39 -5.97 -13.82
N ASN A 91 24.84 -6.63 -12.74
CA ASN A 91 24.03 -7.57 -11.98
C ASN A 91 22.81 -6.90 -11.36
N THR A 92 22.94 -5.67 -10.89
CA THR A 92 21.82 -4.89 -10.35
C THR A 92 20.75 -4.63 -11.41
N ALA A 93 21.16 -4.30 -12.63
CA ALA A 93 20.23 -4.11 -13.74
C ALA A 93 19.50 -5.41 -14.12
N LEU A 94 20.23 -6.54 -14.21
CA LEU A 94 19.63 -7.85 -14.49
C LEU A 94 18.64 -8.29 -13.40
N ASN A 95 18.99 -8.09 -12.12
CA ASN A 95 18.08 -8.36 -11.01
C ASN A 95 16.82 -7.49 -11.06
N GLY A 96 16.97 -6.22 -11.45
CA GLY A 96 15.85 -5.31 -11.70
C GLY A 96 14.87 -5.89 -12.72
N ILE A 97 15.38 -6.36 -13.88
CA ILE A 97 14.58 -7.01 -14.93
C ILE A 97 13.90 -8.28 -14.41
N ALA A 98 14.63 -9.16 -13.72
CA ALA A 98 14.08 -10.40 -13.16
C ALA A 98 12.93 -10.12 -12.18
N LYS A 99 13.07 -9.08 -11.36
CA LYS A 99 12.04 -8.67 -10.39
C LYS A 99 10.79 -8.13 -11.06
N ILE A 100 10.92 -7.23 -12.03
CA ILE A 100 9.74 -6.62 -12.71
C ILE A 100 9.02 -7.59 -13.65
N THR A 101 9.72 -8.63 -14.13
CA THR A 101 9.14 -9.70 -14.96
C THR A 101 8.59 -10.88 -14.14
N GLY A 102 8.80 -10.89 -12.82
CA GLY A 102 8.36 -11.97 -11.94
C GLY A 102 9.19 -13.25 -12.04
N LEU A 103 10.39 -13.18 -12.63
CA LEU A 103 11.34 -14.29 -12.69
C LEU A 103 12.16 -14.46 -11.41
N ASP A 104 12.22 -13.42 -10.56
CA ASP A 104 12.80 -13.46 -9.20
C ASP A 104 11.83 -14.16 -8.21
N LYS A 105 11.70 -15.47 -8.34
CA LYS A 105 10.78 -16.27 -7.51
C LYS A 105 11.39 -16.53 -6.14
N GLN A 106 10.79 -15.96 -5.10
CA GLN A 106 11.14 -16.26 -3.71
C GLN A 106 10.18 -17.31 -3.12
N VAL A 107 10.74 -18.38 -2.54
CA VAL A 107 10.00 -19.36 -1.75
C VAL A 107 10.15 -18.96 -0.28
N ILE A 108 9.03 -18.65 0.38
CA ILE A 108 9.03 -18.24 1.79
C ILE A 108 8.18 -19.24 2.58
N GLU A 109 8.81 -19.97 3.49
CA GLU A 109 8.12 -20.81 4.47
C GLU A 109 7.70 -19.97 5.68
N HIS A 110 6.41 -19.99 6.03
CA HIS A 110 5.90 -19.35 7.24
C HIS A 110 5.56 -20.41 8.28
N GLN A 111 6.21 -20.37 9.44
CA GLN A 111 5.85 -21.16 10.63
C GLN A 111 5.22 -20.24 11.68
N GLY A 112 3.89 -20.10 11.63
CA GLY A 112 3.12 -19.34 12.62
C GLY A 112 2.08 -20.23 13.30
N LYS A 113 1.99 -20.18 14.63
CA LYS A 113 0.84 -20.72 15.36
C LYS A 113 -0.36 -19.82 15.12
N ILE A 114 -1.43 -20.38 14.56
CA ILE A 114 -2.72 -19.69 14.46
C ILE A 114 -3.47 -19.97 15.76
N GLU A 115 -3.60 -18.96 16.62
CA GLU A 115 -4.49 -19.03 17.77
C GLU A 115 -5.91 -18.65 17.34
N HIS A 116 -6.84 -19.58 17.47
CA HIS A 116 -8.25 -19.32 17.26
C HIS A 116 -8.93 -19.06 18.61
N THR A 117 -9.48 -17.86 18.79
CA THR A 117 -10.34 -17.56 19.93
C THR A 117 -11.78 -17.93 19.57
N MET A 118 -12.32 -18.95 20.22
CA MET A 118 -13.75 -19.28 20.16
C MET A 118 -14.52 -18.23 20.98
N ILE A 119 -15.43 -17.51 20.34
CA ILE A 119 -16.40 -16.65 21.03
C ILE A 119 -17.67 -17.46 21.23
N GLU A 120 -17.94 -17.88 22.46
CA GLU A 120 -19.24 -18.44 22.82
C GLU A 120 -20.25 -17.30 22.96
N VAL A 121 -21.29 -17.32 22.13
CA VAL A 121 -22.40 -16.38 22.22
C VAL A 121 -23.53 -17.07 22.97
N GLU A 122 -23.72 -16.72 24.24
CA GLU A 122 -24.90 -17.11 24.99
C GLU A 122 -26.11 -16.28 24.53
N PHE A 123 -27.10 -16.95 23.95
CA PHE A 123 -28.40 -16.35 23.68
C PHE A 123 -29.19 -16.24 24.98
N ILE A 124 -29.33 -15.03 25.52
CA ILE A 124 -30.26 -14.76 26.62
C ILE A 124 -31.67 -14.76 26.03
N ALA A 125 -32.51 -15.72 26.47
CA ALA A 125 -33.91 -15.78 26.11
C ALA A 125 -34.68 -14.54 26.63
N GLU A 126 -35.55 -13.98 25.80
CA GLU A 126 -36.27 -12.68 25.94
C GLU A 126 -37.23 -12.54 27.16
N ASN A 127 -37.14 -13.38 28.19
CA ASN A 127 -38.17 -13.45 29.24
C ASN A 127 -37.93 -12.51 30.45
N GLN A 128 -37.26 -11.37 30.25
CA GLN A 128 -37.02 -10.37 31.32
C GLN A 128 -37.48 -8.94 30.96
N ILE A 129 -38.20 -8.71 29.84
CA ILE A 129 -38.74 -7.37 29.47
C ILE A 129 -40.23 -7.23 29.88
N LYS A 130 -40.60 -7.71 31.07
CA LYS A 130 -41.90 -7.39 31.69
C LYS A 130 -41.68 -7.08 33.16
N ASP A 131 -41.39 -5.81 33.44
CA ASP A 131 -41.88 -5.06 34.61
C ASP A 131 -41.10 -3.76 34.76
N ILE A 132 -41.37 -2.80 33.86
CA ILE A 132 -41.14 -1.38 34.15
C ILE A 132 -42.32 -0.60 33.57
N SER A 133 -43.51 -0.84 34.10
CA SER A 133 -44.63 0.11 34.00
C SER A 133 -45.64 -0.14 35.12
N GLU A 134 -45.40 0.49 36.28
CA GLU A 134 -46.42 1.04 37.19
C GLU A 134 -45.80 2.17 38.02
#